data_AF-A0A3D0M5Y9-F1
#
_entry.id   AF-A0A3D0M5Y9-F1
#
_cell.length_a   1.000
_cell.length_b   1.000
_cell.length_c   1.000
_cell.angle_alpha   90.00
_cell.angle_beta   90.00
_cell.angle_gamma   90.00
#
_symmetry.space_group_name_H-M   'P 1'
#
loop_
_entity.id
_entity.type
_entity.pdbx_description
1 polymer ?
#
loop_
_entity_poly.entity_id
_entity_poly.type
_entity_poly.pdbx_seq_one_letter_code
_entity_poly.pdbx_strand_id
1 'polypeptide(L)' 'MPITMKKLVLNYKGRDSFDRPVYECNGRLYVDAEPIGAPNIFTKSSNDFDGEPDMPVNAEFEFPKGRDTWNEGMQYD' A
#
# COMPACT_ATOMS: atom_id res chain seq x y z
N MET A 1 24.49 10.19 15.74
CA MET A 1 23.44 9.20 15.43
C MET A 1 22.68 9.72 14.22
N PRO A 2 22.71 9.07 13.05
CA PRO A 2 21.89 9.52 11.94
C PRO A 2 20.41 9.37 12.32
N ILE A 3 19.65 10.44 12.15
CA ILE A 3 18.21 10.48 12.37
C ILE A 3 17.59 9.54 11.34
N THR A 4 17.27 8.31 11.73
CA THR A 4 16.50 7.43 10.86
C THR A 4 15.11 8.04 10.75
N MET A 5 14.84 8.76 9.66
CA MET A 5 13.46 9.05 9.28
C MET A 5 12.74 7.70 9.27
N LYS A 6 11.73 7.56 10.13
CA LYS A 6 10.99 6.30 10.31
C LYS A 6 10.17 6.05 9.03
N LYS A 7 10.81 5.45 8.02
CA LYS A 7 10.13 4.99 6.80
C LYS A 7 9.19 3.86 7.16
N LEU A 8 8.02 3.86 6.55
CA LEU A 8 7.05 2.79 6.68
C LEU A 8 7.38 1.72 5.62
N VAL A 9 7.91 0.59 6.07
CA VAL A 9 8.25 -0.54 5.18
C VAL A 9 6.97 -1.33 4.91
N LEU A 10 6.45 -1.22 3.69
CA LEU A 10 5.18 -1.78 3.26
C LEU A 10 5.41 -3.12 2.54
N ASN A 11 5.10 -4.22 3.21
CA ASN A 11 5.24 -5.56 2.65
C ASN A 11 3.98 -5.95 1.88
N TYR A 12 4.09 -6.17 0.57
CA TYR A 12 2.97 -6.58 -0.27
C TYR A 12 2.34 -7.89 0.24
N LYS A 13 1.02 -7.87 0.44
CA LYS A 13 0.22 -9.02 0.89
C LYS A 13 -0.66 -9.60 -0.21
N GLY A 14 -1.07 -8.79 -1.18
CA GLY A 14 -1.99 -9.18 -2.25
C GLY A 14 -2.82 -8.00 -2.72
N ARG A 15 -3.89 -8.27 -3.45
CA ARG A 15 -4.90 -7.28 -3.85
C ARG A 15 -6.22 -7.56 -3.16
N ASP A 16 -6.92 -6.50 -2.76
CA ASP A 16 -8.26 -6.61 -2.19
C ASP A 16 -9.32 -6.88 -3.29
N SER A 17 -10.57 -7.05 -2.88
CA SER A 17 -11.72 -7.24 -3.78
C SER A 17 -11.93 -6.14 -4.84
N PHE A 18 -11.31 -4.97 -4.71
CA PHE A 18 -11.30 -3.89 -5.71
C PHE A 18 -10.05 -3.90 -6.58
N ASP A 19 -9.27 -4.99 -6.56
CA ASP A 19 -7.98 -5.15 -7.24
C ASP A 19 -6.91 -4.15 -6.75
N ARG A 20 -7.10 -3.51 -5.58
CA ARG A 20 -6.14 -2.54 -5.05
C ARG A 20 -5.05 -3.26 -4.24
N PRO A 21 -3.77 -2.87 -4.35
CA PRO A 21 -2.71 -3.53 -3.63
C PRO A 21 -2.77 -3.22 -2.13
N VAL A 22 -2.70 -4.28 -1.35
CA VAL A 22 -2.69 -4.28 0.11
C VAL A 22 -1.28 -4.63 0.60
N TYR A 23 -0.82 -3.85 1.56
CA TYR A 23 0.48 -3.96 2.19
C TYR A 23 0.34 -4.13 3.71
N GLU A 24 1.37 -4.65 4.36
CA GLU A 24 1.42 -4.81 5.81
C GLU A 24 2.72 -4.27 6.39
N CYS A 25 2.59 -3.56 7.50
CA CYS A 25 3.70 -3.08 8.30
C CYS A 25 3.35 -3.19 9.79
N ASN A 26 4.18 -3.90 10.56
CA ASN A 26 4.04 -4.05 12.01
C ASN A 26 2.65 -4.55 12.46
N GLY A 27 2.05 -5.47 11.71
CA GLY A 27 0.73 -6.05 12.01
C GLY A 27 -0.46 -5.19 11.56
N ARG A 28 -0.21 -4.06 10.89
CA ARG A 28 -1.24 -3.17 10.37
C ARG A 28 -1.30 -3.22 8.85
N LEU A 29 -2.51 -3.25 8.31
CA LEU A 29 -2.80 -3.30 6.89
C LEU A 29 -2.98 -1.90 6.32
N TYR A 30 -2.41 -1.75 5.14
CA TYR A 30 -2.40 -0.53 4.36
C TYR A 30 -2.88 -0.85 2.95
N VAL A 31 -3.57 0.08 2.31
CA VAL A 31 -4.04 -0.07 0.94
C VAL A 31 -3.61 1.14 0.14
N ASP A 32 -3.13 0.92 -1.08
CA ASP A 32 -2.98 2.00 -2.04
C ASP A 32 -4.33 2.20 -2.73
N ALA A 33 -5.05 3.26 -2.35
CA ALA A 33 -6.41 3.48 -2.83
C ALA A 33 -6.42 3.88 -4.33
N GLU A 34 -5.36 4.52 -4.79
CA GLU A 34 -5.19 4.99 -6.16
C GLU A 34 -3.80 4.58 -6.68
N PRO A 35 -3.60 3.30 -7.03
CA PRO A 35 -2.31 2.78 -7.48
C PRO A 35 -1.99 3.18 -8.94
N ILE A 36 -2.44 4.35 -9.38
CA ILE A 36 -2.14 4.98 -10.67
C ILE A 36 -1.47 6.33 -10.36
N GLY A 37 -0.14 6.36 -10.37
CA GLY A 37 0.63 7.60 -10.14
C GLY A 37 1.35 7.62 -8.80
N ALA A 38 1.11 8.63 -7.95
CA ALA A 38 1.75 8.76 -6.64
C ALA A 38 1.17 7.75 -5.62
N PRO A 39 1.92 7.32 -4.59
CA PRO A 39 1.40 6.41 -3.56
C PRO A 39 0.31 7.10 -2.74
N ASN A 40 -0.93 6.60 -2.83
CA ASN A 40 -2.06 7.10 -2.06
C ASN A 40 -2.45 6.07 -0.99
N ILE A 41 -1.62 5.98 0.06
CA ILE A 41 -1.71 4.93 1.07
C ILE A 41 -2.69 5.31 2.18
N PHE A 42 -3.60 4.40 2.48
CA PHE A 42 -4.54 4.48 3.60
C PHE A 42 -4.37 3.29 4.53
N THR A 43 -4.76 3.42 5.79
CA THR A 43 -4.98 2.25 6.66
C THR A 43 -6.27 1.53 6.26
N LYS A 44 -6.35 0.22 6.50
CA LYS A 44 -7.60 -0.53 6.35
C LYS A 44 -8.51 -0.36 7.57
N SER A 45 -9.79 -0.16 7.33
CA SER A 45 -10.80 -0.13 8.40
C SER A 45 -10.84 -1.47 9.12
N SER A 46 -10.87 -1.44 10.45
CA SER A 46 -10.82 -2.62 11.31
C SER A 46 -9.61 -3.56 11.07
N ASN A 47 -8.58 -3.10 10.34
CA ASN A 47 -7.45 -3.91 9.89
C ASN A 47 -7.87 -5.14 9.06
N ASP A 48 -8.99 -5.05 8.34
CA ASP A 48 -9.50 -6.12 7.48
C ASP A 48 -8.90 -6.04 6.07
N PHE A 49 -8.60 -7.18 5.46
CA PHE A 49 -7.93 -7.26 4.16
C PHE A 49 -8.82 -6.69 3.04
N ASP A 50 -10.11 -7.00 3.09
CA ASP A 50 -11.12 -6.47 2.15
C ASP A 50 -11.84 -5.24 2.70
N GLY A 51 -11.39 -4.70 3.84
CA GLY A 51 -11.97 -3.51 4.44
C GLY A 51 -11.80 -2.26 3.56
N GLU A 52 -12.65 -1.27 3.78
CA GLU A 52 -12.51 0.03 3.13
C GLU A 52 -11.24 0.78 3.57
N PRO A 53 -10.69 1.66 2.72
CA PRO A 53 -9.70 2.65 3.14
C PRO A 53 -10.27 3.51 4.29
N ASP A 54 -9.52 3.68 5.37
CA ASP A 54 -9.95 4.35 6.60
C ASP A 54 -9.30 5.73 6.77
N MET A 55 -7.98 5.77 7.04
CA MET A 55 -7.26 7.03 7.28
C MET A 55 -6.07 7.16 6.32
N PRO A 56 -5.87 8.35 5.69
CA PRO A 56 -4.71 8.59 4.84
C PRO A 56 -3.44 8.56 5.69
N VAL A 57 -2.39 7.96 5.13
CA VAL A 57 -1.08 7.87 5.76
C VAL A 57 -0.15 8.80 5.01
N ASN A 58 0.43 9.75 5.74
CA ASN A 58 1.46 10.63 5.18
C ASN A 58 2.81 10.29 5.81
N ALA A 59 3.56 9.42 5.15
CA ALA A 59 4.87 8.96 5.57
C ALA A 59 5.76 8.68 4.36
N GLU A 60 7.07 8.56 4.56
CA GLU A 60 7.94 7.99 3.54
C GLU A 60 7.70 6.48 3.46
N PHE A 61 7.29 6.00 2.29
CA PHE A 61 7.01 4.59 2.06
C PHE A 61 8.20 3.89 1.41
N GLU A 62 8.52 2.71 1.91
CA GLU A 62 9.50 1.81 1.30
C GLU A 62 8.79 0.51 0.88
N PHE A 63 8.91 0.18 -0.40
CA PHE A 63 8.31 -1.03 -0.99
C PHE A 63 9.42 -2.03 -1.33
N PRO A 64 9.82 -2.92 -0.39
CA PRO A 64 10.99 -3.79 -0.56
C PRO A 64 10.86 -4.78 -1.73
N LYS A 65 9.63 -5.13 -2.14
CA LYS A 65 9.35 -6.02 -3.28
C LYS A 65 8.86 -5.27 -4.53
N GLY A 66 8.94 -3.93 -4.54
CA GLY A 66 8.28 -3.09 -5.54
C GLY A 66 6.86 -2.71 -5.12
N ARG A 67 6.37 -1.62 -5.70
CA ARG A 67 4.99 -1.14 -5.53
C ARG A 67 4.16 -1.68 -6.68
N ASP A 68 3.14 -2.46 -6.35
CA ASP A 68 2.17 -2.94 -7.33
C ASP A 68 1.30 -1.76 -7.78
N THR A 69 1.13 -1.61 -9.09
CA THR A 69 0.31 -0.56 -9.71
C THR A 69 -0.65 -1.16 -10.73
N TRP A 70 -1.82 -0.57 -10.91
CA TRP A 70 -2.80 -1.07 -11.90
C TRP A 70 -2.27 -1.07 -13.35
N ASN A 71 -1.19 -0.34 -13.62
CA ASN A 71 -0.60 -0.23 -14.95
C ASN A 71 0.33 -1.39 -15.37
N GLU A 72 0.69 -2.33 -14.49
CA GLU A 72 1.50 -3.50 -14.86
C GLU A 72 0.70 -4.64 -15.54
N GLY A 73 -0.52 -4.36 -16.00
CA GLY A 73 -1.43 -5.35 -16.58
C GLY A 73 -1.92 -5.10 -18.01
N MET A 74 -1.56 -4.02 -18.70
CA MET A 74 -1.98 -3.79 -20.08
C MET A 74 -0.85 -4.05 -21.09
N GLN A 75 -0.49 -5.33 -21.26
CA GLN A 75 -0.09 -5.80 -22.58
C GLN A 75 -1.37 -5.90 -23.41
N TYR A 76 -1.64 -4.88 -24.23
CA TYR A 76 -2.55 -5.02 -25.35
C TYR A 76 -1.85 -5.90 -26.39
N ASP A 77 -2.32 -7.14 -26.57
CA ASP A 77 -1.99 -7.98 -27.73
C ASP A 77 -2.78 -7.51 -28.97
#